data_AF-A0A9P6IUM6-F1
#
_entry.id   AF-A0A9P6IUM6-F1
#
_cell.length_a   1.000
_cell.length_b   1.000
_cell.length_c   1.000
_cell.angle_alpha   90.00
_cell.angle_beta   90.00
_cell.angle_gamma   90.00
#
_symmetry.space_group_name_H-M   'P 1'
#
loop_
_entity.id
_entity.type
_entity.pdbx_description
1 polymer ?
#
loop_
_entity_poly.entity_id
_entity_poly.type
_entity_poly.pdbx_seq_one_letter_code
_entity_poly.pdbx_strand_id
1 'polypeptide(L)'
;STAEQEAASVQLAASPSRLRSHPTVIHFNDKLDLSDSTLTQPHTVNVFDFDQTLFRSPLPNPALWDPSFIGSLISWNNCGAGWWHTPATLDFGPAAEASAWEGWWNEDLVKDVQRSSKDPGCLTILLTGRNGPVYGDQLLRMIRAKGLDFDLVATKPSTVARFDSAQTGLASKNKETYLKLHTFSTKHDFLYHVLFEFPSIQHMHVWDDRAGQIAKFRQAGQEWLDKKMLQTFEVTIVQIPHRYMDSKREMDLVTAMVQSHNRQVELEANGGALLVAGTGPMPEIRPELVGNGLWGPFETYVPQRRARIELGQVVQYTGVLFSESVHLFLRDGLEGRLPQDIGIRPPPSLQRQDLSSWVVSDDMHVSLCRGGSPAEHLRSIGGLGASVLVDIEAAGEFEERIWALKVKEVEALDTKDEVIIVGPRGDVFTNMESFIAEYREPSNMDKKGYGVGSEFRGHVILHRAGTPHILMAYDRFKGMRPSESCRIIHWKPLEASKRIILVGTIGQKKLWGIKARNFGRMAVAPRAEVSIANVIKQCASSINVILSGRQIGSTIAAVEKQMAHQSIANKAANKDLIEAIVGIVIARMLEASD
;
A
#
# COMPACT_ATOMS: atom_id res chain seq x y z
N SER A 1 -59.35 -10.76 43.01
CA SER A 1 -58.30 -11.80 42.91
C SER A 1 -58.75 -12.77 41.82
N THR A 2 -57.94 -12.98 40.78
CA THR A 2 -58.26 -13.49 39.42
C THR A 2 -58.73 -12.43 38.42
N ALA A 3 -57.79 -11.54 38.03
CA ALA A 3 -57.88 -10.78 36.77
C ALA A 3 -56.51 -10.21 36.28
N GLU A 4 -55.37 -10.71 36.77
CA GLU A 4 -54.03 -10.14 36.43
C GLU A 4 -52.97 -11.23 36.10
N GLN A 5 -53.36 -12.33 35.46
CA GLN A 5 -52.39 -13.34 34.97
C GLN A 5 -52.73 -13.87 33.58
N GLU A 6 -53.04 -12.98 32.64
CA GLU A 6 -52.90 -13.26 31.20
C GLU A 6 -52.00 -12.19 30.57
N ALA A 7 -50.74 -12.15 31.03
CA ALA A 7 -49.68 -11.46 30.32
C ALA A 7 -49.22 -12.35 29.15
N ALA A 8 -49.82 -12.09 27.98
CA ALA A 8 -49.22 -12.18 26.65
C ALA A 8 -48.07 -13.20 26.46
N SER A 9 -48.41 -14.48 26.34
CA SER A 9 -47.60 -15.44 25.57
C SER A 9 -47.87 -15.26 24.07
N VAL A 10 -47.54 -14.09 23.53
CA VAL A 10 -47.37 -13.95 22.09
C VAL A 10 -46.09 -14.69 21.76
N GLN A 11 -46.21 -15.90 21.23
CA GLN A 11 -45.14 -16.55 20.47
C GLN A 11 -44.74 -15.59 19.35
N LEU A 12 -43.74 -14.74 19.60
CA LEU A 12 -43.01 -14.04 18.55
C LEU A 12 -42.41 -15.14 17.69
N ALA A 13 -43.04 -15.41 16.54
CA ALA A 13 -42.41 -16.14 15.47
C ALA A 13 -41.02 -15.50 15.27
N ALA A 14 -39.96 -16.28 15.51
CA ALA A 14 -38.59 -15.80 15.41
C ALA A 14 -38.43 -15.13 14.04
N SER A 15 -38.25 -13.82 14.03
CA SER A 15 -38.01 -13.11 12.79
C SER A 15 -36.65 -13.57 12.26
N PRO A 16 -36.54 -13.92 10.97
CA PRO A 16 -35.27 -14.36 10.40
C PRO A 16 -34.20 -13.29 10.60
N SER A 17 -32.96 -13.74 10.83
CA SER A 17 -31.86 -12.83 11.17
C SER A 17 -31.73 -11.70 10.16
N ARG A 18 -31.64 -10.44 10.65
CA ARG A 18 -31.42 -9.27 9.79
C ARG A 18 -30.06 -9.31 9.08
N LEU A 19 -29.11 -10.13 9.56
CA LEU A 19 -27.83 -10.35 8.91
C LEU A 19 -27.96 -11.15 7.62
N ARG A 20 -28.95 -12.06 7.51
CA ARG A 20 -29.15 -12.88 6.30
C ARG A 20 -29.44 -12.02 5.06
N SER A 21 -30.14 -10.91 5.24
CA SER A 21 -30.47 -9.95 4.17
C SER A 21 -29.50 -8.76 4.10
N HIS A 22 -28.44 -8.74 4.92
CA HIS A 22 -27.53 -7.61 4.95
C HIS A 22 -26.68 -7.57 3.66
N PRO A 23 -26.53 -6.41 2.98
CA PRO A 23 -25.91 -6.37 1.64
C PRO A 23 -24.40 -6.62 1.62
N THR A 24 -23.74 -6.69 2.77
CA THR A 24 -22.36 -7.18 2.85
C THR A 24 -22.30 -8.71 2.83
N VAL A 25 -23.34 -9.39 3.31
CA VAL A 25 -23.33 -10.83 3.55
C VAL A 25 -23.60 -11.57 2.25
N ILE A 26 -22.65 -12.40 1.85
CA ILE A 26 -22.75 -13.28 0.68
C ILE A 26 -22.89 -14.76 1.08
N HIS A 27 -22.64 -15.08 2.35
CA HIS A 27 -22.90 -16.39 2.93
C HIS A 27 -23.32 -16.23 4.38
N PHE A 28 -24.40 -16.93 4.72
CA PHE A 28 -24.97 -17.01 6.06
C PHE A 28 -25.21 -18.49 6.34
N ASN A 29 -24.63 -19.00 7.43
CA ASN A 29 -24.82 -20.39 7.83
C ASN A 29 -26.19 -20.54 8.48
N ASP A 30 -27.00 -21.50 8.00
CA ASP A 30 -28.36 -21.71 8.48
C ASP A 30 -28.43 -22.09 9.97
N LYS A 31 -27.33 -22.57 10.56
CA LYS A 31 -27.24 -22.80 12.01
C LYS A 31 -27.33 -21.53 12.85
N LEU A 32 -27.23 -20.35 12.24
CA LEU A 32 -27.41 -19.06 12.90
C LEU A 32 -28.87 -18.59 12.95
N ASP A 33 -29.81 -19.30 12.30
CA ASP A 33 -31.22 -18.93 12.39
C ASP A 33 -31.76 -19.30 13.78
N LEU A 34 -31.96 -18.28 14.61
CA LEU A 34 -32.33 -18.34 16.04
C LEU A 34 -33.73 -18.92 16.32
N SER A 35 -34.36 -19.55 15.32
CA SER A 35 -35.65 -20.23 15.47
C SER A 35 -35.55 -21.52 16.31
N ASP A 36 -34.34 -22.06 16.48
CA ASP A 36 -34.09 -23.25 17.30
C ASP A 36 -33.46 -22.86 18.65
N SER A 37 -34.25 -22.95 19.73
CA SER A 37 -33.86 -22.60 21.10
C SER A 37 -32.81 -23.53 21.71
N THR A 38 -32.39 -24.57 20.99
CA THR A 38 -31.35 -25.52 21.42
C THR A 38 -29.92 -25.11 21.03
N LEU A 39 -29.76 -24.08 20.20
CA LEU A 39 -28.46 -23.63 19.72
C LEU A 39 -27.71 -22.80 20.77
N THR A 40 -26.42 -23.12 20.98
CA THR A 40 -25.52 -22.36 21.84
C THR A 40 -25.31 -20.98 21.22
N GLN A 41 -25.65 -19.91 21.96
CA GLN A 41 -25.41 -18.55 21.50
C GLN A 41 -23.90 -18.24 21.52
N PRO A 42 -23.36 -17.58 20.49
CA PRO A 42 -21.94 -17.28 20.46
C PRO A 42 -21.58 -16.25 21.53
N HIS A 43 -20.52 -16.52 22.30
CA HIS A 43 -19.92 -15.58 23.25
C HIS A 43 -18.62 -14.97 22.73
N THR A 44 -18.03 -15.57 21.69
CA THR A 44 -16.81 -15.09 21.05
C THR A 44 -17.08 -14.87 19.56
N VAL A 45 -16.44 -13.88 18.95
CA VAL A 45 -16.41 -13.70 17.49
C VAL A 45 -14.98 -13.52 16.99
N ASN A 46 -14.61 -14.32 16.00
CA ASN A 46 -13.32 -14.27 15.34
C ASN A 46 -13.50 -13.78 13.90
N VAL A 47 -12.82 -12.69 13.56
CA VAL A 47 -12.99 -11.98 12.28
C VAL A 47 -11.68 -12.00 11.50
N PHE A 48 -11.67 -12.70 10.38
CA PHE A 48 -10.50 -12.82 9.52
C PHE A 48 -10.67 -11.93 8.29
N ASP A 49 -9.70 -11.05 8.01
CA ASP A 49 -9.61 -10.40 6.69
C ASP A 49 -9.11 -11.40 5.63
N PHE A 50 -9.40 -11.11 4.36
CA PHE A 50 -9.01 -11.99 3.25
C PHE A 50 -7.65 -11.60 2.64
N ASP A 51 -7.59 -10.44 1.98
CA ASP A 51 -6.43 -10.04 1.18
C ASP A 51 -5.23 -9.77 2.07
N GLN A 52 -4.09 -10.41 1.79
CA GLN A 52 -2.84 -10.30 2.55
C GLN A 52 -2.94 -10.72 4.03
N THR A 53 -4.06 -11.32 4.44
CA THR A 53 -4.30 -11.86 5.78
C THR A 53 -4.45 -13.37 5.71
N LEU A 54 -5.65 -13.87 5.32
CA LEU A 54 -5.91 -15.29 5.13
C LEU A 54 -5.36 -15.81 3.79
N PHE A 55 -5.36 -14.96 2.76
CA PHE A 55 -4.94 -15.29 1.40
C PHE A 55 -3.93 -14.26 0.86
N ARG A 56 -2.85 -14.71 0.22
CA ARG A 56 -1.78 -13.88 -0.37
C ARG A 56 -2.21 -13.26 -1.70
N SER A 57 -3.33 -12.56 -1.71
CA SER A 57 -3.87 -11.90 -2.91
C SER A 57 -2.80 -11.03 -3.59
N PRO A 58 -2.55 -11.22 -4.89
CA PRO A 58 -1.43 -10.57 -5.56
C PRO A 58 -1.62 -9.06 -5.57
N LEU A 59 -0.53 -8.37 -5.25
CA LEU A 59 -0.38 -6.93 -5.42
C LEU A 59 0.24 -6.65 -6.79
N PRO A 60 0.09 -5.43 -7.36
CA PRO A 60 0.91 -5.04 -8.51
C PRO A 60 2.40 -5.16 -8.17
N ASN A 61 3.15 -5.82 -9.04
CA ASN A 61 4.55 -6.14 -8.85
C ASN A 61 5.44 -4.88 -8.99
N PRO A 62 6.15 -4.45 -7.93
CA PRO A 62 7.04 -3.29 -7.97
C PRO A 62 8.27 -3.49 -8.86
N ALA A 63 8.61 -4.73 -9.22
CA ALA A 63 9.65 -5.01 -10.19
C ALA A 63 9.19 -4.81 -11.65
N LEU A 64 7.88 -4.71 -11.90
CA LEU A 64 7.32 -4.47 -13.22
C LEU A 64 6.84 -3.03 -13.39
N TRP A 65 6.20 -2.47 -12.36
CA TRP A 65 5.45 -1.23 -12.48
C TRP A 65 6.08 -0.08 -11.71
N ASP A 66 6.10 1.10 -12.34
CA ASP A 66 6.46 2.36 -11.71
C ASP A 66 5.57 2.61 -10.46
N PRO A 67 6.14 3.06 -9.32
CA PRO A 67 5.37 3.27 -8.09
C PRO A 67 4.17 4.22 -8.22
N SER A 68 4.26 5.25 -9.06
CA SER A 68 3.14 6.17 -9.30
C SER A 68 2.03 5.47 -10.10
N PHE A 69 2.40 4.58 -11.02
CA PHE A 69 1.44 3.77 -11.74
C PHE A 69 0.81 2.68 -10.88
N ILE A 70 1.56 2.04 -9.97
CA ILE A 70 0.98 1.14 -8.95
C ILE A 70 -0.11 1.85 -8.15
N GLY A 71 0.14 3.10 -7.73
CA GLY A 71 -0.87 3.93 -7.07
C GLY A 71 -2.14 4.09 -7.91
N SER A 72 -1.98 4.26 -9.23
CA SER A 72 -3.09 4.36 -10.19
C SER A 72 -3.80 3.03 -10.45
N LEU A 73 -3.08 1.90 -10.43
CA LEU A 73 -3.68 0.56 -10.54
C LEU A 73 -4.50 0.22 -9.30
N ILE A 74 -3.97 0.48 -8.11
CA ILE A 74 -4.63 0.17 -6.83
C ILE A 74 -5.82 1.10 -6.60
N SER A 75 -5.67 2.37 -6.96
CA SER A 75 -6.70 3.38 -6.74
C SER A 75 -7.96 3.07 -7.52
N TRP A 76 -9.07 3.21 -6.80
CA TRP A 76 -10.38 3.14 -7.39
C TRP A 76 -10.51 4.23 -8.47
N ASN A 77 -10.87 3.78 -9.67
CA ASN A 77 -11.19 4.62 -10.82
C ASN A 77 -10.03 5.36 -11.52
N ASN A 78 -8.77 5.07 -11.17
CA ASN A 78 -7.63 5.66 -11.89
C ASN A 78 -7.22 4.82 -13.12
N CYS A 79 -7.32 3.49 -13.04
CA CYS A 79 -7.14 2.57 -14.16
C CYS A 79 -8.27 1.52 -14.14
N GLY A 80 -9.18 1.60 -15.11
CA GLY A 80 -10.43 0.81 -15.11
C GLY A 80 -11.25 1.01 -13.81
N ALA A 81 -11.67 -0.09 -13.19
CA ALA A 81 -12.32 -0.10 -11.87
C ALA A 81 -11.33 -0.06 -10.70
N GLY A 82 -10.03 -0.20 -10.96
CA GLY A 82 -8.97 -0.42 -9.97
C GLY A 82 -8.70 -1.92 -9.73
N TRP A 83 -7.55 -2.20 -9.13
CA TRP A 83 -6.99 -3.54 -8.91
C TRP A 83 -7.97 -4.43 -8.12
N TRP A 84 -8.38 -3.96 -6.95
CA TRP A 84 -9.28 -4.70 -6.05
C TRP A 84 -10.70 -4.92 -6.60
N HIS A 85 -11.04 -4.28 -7.72
CA HIS A 85 -12.34 -4.38 -8.40
C HIS A 85 -12.25 -5.13 -9.75
N THR A 86 -11.08 -5.65 -10.10
CA THR A 86 -10.86 -6.38 -11.36
C THR A 86 -10.80 -7.89 -11.09
N PRO A 87 -11.84 -8.69 -11.44
CA PRO A 87 -11.94 -10.12 -11.13
C PRO A 87 -10.70 -10.94 -11.46
N ALA A 88 -10.06 -10.60 -12.58
CA ALA A 88 -8.86 -11.27 -13.06
C ALA A 88 -7.68 -11.18 -12.08
N THR A 89 -7.74 -10.32 -11.06
CA THR A 89 -6.76 -10.27 -9.96
C THR A 89 -6.77 -11.50 -9.05
N LEU A 90 -7.85 -12.28 -9.03
CA LEU A 90 -7.94 -13.56 -8.31
C LEU A 90 -8.12 -14.76 -9.25
N ASP A 91 -8.11 -14.56 -10.57
CA ASP A 91 -8.29 -15.63 -11.55
C ASP A 91 -6.97 -16.34 -11.85
N PHE A 92 -6.55 -17.27 -10.98
CA PHE A 92 -5.29 -18.00 -11.13
C PHE A 92 -5.29 -19.11 -12.17
N GLY A 93 -6.40 -19.30 -12.87
CA GLY A 93 -6.60 -20.38 -13.83
C GLY A 93 -6.88 -21.74 -13.18
N PRO A 94 -7.25 -22.75 -14.01
CA PRO A 94 -7.79 -24.02 -13.51
C PRO A 94 -6.82 -24.84 -12.66
N ALA A 95 -5.52 -24.75 -12.92
CA ALA A 95 -4.51 -25.50 -12.16
C ALA A 95 -4.44 -25.05 -10.69
N ALA A 96 -4.59 -23.74 -10.45
CA ALA A 96 -4.62 -23.20 -9.10
C ALA A 96 -5.93 -23.56 -8.39
N GLU A 97 -7.07 -23.56 -9.09
CA GLU A 97 -8.34 -24.01 -8.52
C GLU A 97 -8.31 -25.50 -8.17
N ALA A 98 -7.73 -26.34 -9.03
CA ALA A 98 -7.55 -27.76 -8.79
C ALA A 98 -6.66 -28.08 -7.57
N SER A 99 -5.67 -27.23 -7.28
CA SER A 99 -4.84 -27.34 -6.07
C SER A 99 -5.40 -26.60 -4.86
N ALA A 100 -6.64 -26.10 -4.93
CA ALA A 100 -7.24 -25.24 -3.92
C ALA A 100 -6.32 -24.05 -3.54
N TRP A 101 -5.63 -23.49 -4.53
CA TRP A 101 -4.68 -22.38 -4.41
C TRP A 101 -3.53 -22.67 -3.43
N GLU A 102 -2.96 -23.87 -3.52
CA GLU A 102 -1.81 -24.28 -2.70
C GLU A 102 -0.68 -23.23 -2.68
N GLY A 103 -0.18 -22.94 -1.46
CA GLY A 103 0.87 -21.94 -1.22
C GLY A 103 0.42 -20.47 -1.31
N TRP A 104 -0.85 -20.19 -1.59
CA TRP A 104 -1.43 -18.85 -1.50
C TRP A 104 -2.10 -18.58 -0.16
N TRP A 105 -2.54 -19.62 0.55
CA TRP A 105 -3.12 -19.49 1.88
C TRP A 105 -2.07 -19.23 2.95
N ASN A 106 -2.47 -18.50 3.98
CA ASN A 106 -1.74 -18.46 5.24
C ASN A 106 -2.11 -19.70 6.06
N GLU A 107 -1.31 -20.78 5.93
CA GLU A 107 -1.63 -22.08 6.51
C GLU A 107 -1.73 -22.08 8.05
N ASP A 108 -1.09 -21.14 8.73
CA ASP A 108 -1.25 -21.00 10.18
C ASP A 108 -2.62 -20.40 10.54
N LEU A 109 -3.06 -19.37 9.82
CA LEU A 109 -4.42 -18.83 10.00
C LEU A 109 -5.51 -19.78 9.51
N VAL A 110 -5.23 -20.63 8.52
CA VAL A 110 -6.17 -21.71 8.13
C VAL A 110 -6.47 -22.61 9.32
N LYS A 111 -5.46 -22.97 10.13
CA LYS A 111 -5.66 -23.75 11.36
C LYS A 111 -6.48 -22.97 12.39
N ASP A 112 -6.27 -21.65 12.49
CA ASP A 112 -7.04 -20.78 13.40
C ASP A 112 -8.51 -20.70 13.00
N VAL A 113 -8.80 -20.52 11.71
CA VAL A 113 -10.17 -20.57 11.17
C VAL A 113 -10.81 -21.93 11.47
N GLN A 114 -10.10 -23.04 11.23
CA GLN A 114 -10.62 -24.38 11.50
C GLN A 114 -10.90 -24.61 13.00
N ARG A 115 -10.04 -24.11 13.89
CA ARG A 115 -10.28 -24.17 15.34
C ARG A 115 -11.51 -23.33 15.73
N SER A 116 -11.59 -22.10 15.21
CA SER A 116 -12.70 -21.18 15.43
C SER A 116 -14.04 -21.80 14.98
N SER A 117 -14.09 -22.36 13.78
CA SER A 117 -15.32 -22.93 13.20
C SER A 117 -15.86 -24.17 13.93
N LYS A 118 -15.00 -24.88 14.68
CA LYS A 118 -15.36 -26.07 15.46
C LYS A 118 -15.86 -25.73 16.86
N ASP A 119 -15.65 -24.50 17.33
CA ASP A 119 -16.11 -24.05 18.63
C ASP A 119 -17.58 -23.58 18.54
N PRO A 120 -18.54 -24.29 19.16
CA PRO A 120 -19.95 -23.90 19.11
C PRO A 120 -20.26 -22.57 19.81
N GLY A 121 -19.36 -22.07 20.68
CA GLY A 121 -19.47 -20.76 21.32
C GLY A 121 -18.83 -19.62 20.51
N CYS A 122 -18.26 -19.92 19.34
CA CYS A 122 -17.56 -18.95 18.51
C CYS A 122 -18.25 -18.70 17.17
N LEU A 123 -18.47 -17.42 16.85
CA LEU A 123 -18.89 -16.96 15.54
C LEU A 123 -17.66 -16.68 14.67
N THR A 124 -17.48 -17.44 13.60
CA THR A 124 -16.32 -17.37 12.70
C THR A 124 -16.69 -16.62 11.42
N ILE A 125 -16.06 -15.46 11.22
CA ILE A 125 -16.41 -14.50 10.16
C ILE A 125 -15.22 -14.29 9.21
N LEU A 126 -15.47 -14.37 7.89
CA LEU A 126 -14.59 -13.77 6.89
C LEU A 126 -15.11 -12.38 6.53
N LEU A 127 -14.29 -11.34 6.69
CA LEU A 127 -14.69 -9.94 6.43
C LEU A 127 -13.69 -9.22 5.53
N THR A 128 -14.05 -9.05 4.25
CA THR A 128 -13.14 -8.50 3.22
C THR A 128 -13.60 -7.19 2.61
N GLY A 129 -12.64 -6.37 2.18
CA GLY A 129 -12.88 -5.17 1.38
C GLY A 129 -13.16 -5.43 -0.11
N ARG A 130 -13.12 -6.69 -0.57
CA ARG A 130 -13.48 -7.07 -1.94
C ARG A 130 -14.95 -6.77 -2.22
N ASN A 131 -15.27 -6.39 -3.45
CA ASN A 131 -16.64 -6.08 -3.86
C ASN A 131 -17.48 -7.35 -4.01
N GLY A 132 -18.48 -7.54 -3.15
CA GLY A 132 -19.36 -8.70 -3.10
C GLY A 132 -19.99 -9.09 -4.43
N PRO A 133 -20.68 -8.17 -5.12
CA PRO A 133 -21.29 -8.46 -6.43
C PRO A 133 -20.31 -9.00 -7.49
N VAL A 134 -19.04 -8.67 -7.37
CA VAL A 134 -17.99 -9.06 -8.33
C VAL A 134 -17.25 -10.33 -7.89
N TYR A 135 -17.00 -10.50 -6.60
CA TYR A 135 -16.14 -11.56 -6.07
C TYR A 135 -16.85 -12.64 -5.27
N GLY A 136 -18.14 -12.48 -4.96
CA GLY A 136 -18.83 -13.34 -4.01
C GLY A 136 -18.72 -14.83 -4.36
N ASP A 137 -19.09 -15.19 -5.59
CA ASP A 137 -19.00 -16.58 -6.05
C ASP A 137 -17.57 -17.11 -6.03
N GLN A 138 -16.60 -16.29 -6.45
CA GLN A 138 -15.20 -16.70 -6.47
C GLN A 138 -14.65 -16.93 -5.07
N LEU A 139 -14.93 -16.04 -4.12
CA LEU A 139 -14.53 -16.18 -2.72
C LEU A 139 -15.14 -17.45 -2.11
N LEU A 140 -16.43 -17.68 -2.31
CA LEU A 140 -17.10 -18.88 -1.79
C LEU A 140 -16.56 -20.17 -2.41
N ARG A 141 -16.21 -20.17 -3.71
CA ARG A 141 -15.51 -21.31 -4.33
C ARG A 141 -14.15 -21.56 -3.70
N MET A 142 -13.34 -20.51 -3.50
CA MET A 142 -12.01 -20.62 -2.89
C MET A 142 -12.06 -21.18 -1.46
N ILE A 143 -12.97 -20.63 -0.64
CA ILE A 143 -13.18 -21.05 0.75
C ILE A 143 -13.61 -22.51 0.82
N ARG A 144 -14.60 -22.91 0.00
CA ARG A 144 -15.09 -24.30 -0.06
C ARG A 144 -14.02 -25.28 -0.53
N ALA A 145 -13.28 -24.92 -1.58
CA ALA A 145 -12.18 -25.76 -2.10
C ALA A 145 -11.09 -26.00 -1.06
N LYS A 146 -10.80 -24.99 -0.22
CA LYS A 146 -9.83 -25.11 0.89
C LYS A 146 -10.41 -25.83 2.12
N GLY A 147 -11.72 -26.09 2.17
CA GLY A 147 -12.38 -26.73 3.32
C GLY A 147 -12.44 -25.82 4.55
N LEU A 148 -12.62 -24.52 4.34
CA LEU A 148 -12.82 -23.56 5.42
C LEU A 148 -14.32 -23.35 5.67
N ASP A 149 -14.75 -23.51 6.91
CA ASP A 149 -16.14 -23.31 7.31
C ASP A 149 -16.27 -21.95 8.02
N PHE A 150 -17.08 -21.06 7.45
CA PHE A 150 -17.35 -19.75 8.00
C PHE A 150 -18.85 -19.63 8.27
N ASP A 151 -19.20 -19.05 9.41
CA ASP A 151 -20.59 -18.82 9.75
C ASP A 151 -21.16 -17.64 8.96
N LEU A 152 -20.32 -16.64 8.73
CA LEU A 152 -20.63 -15.48 7.91
C LEU A 152 -19.46 -15.18 6.97
N VAL A 153 -19.78 -14.93 5.70
CA VAL A 153 -18.85 -14.30 4.77
C VAL A 153 -19.41 -12.95 4.36
N ALA A 154 -18.71 -11.90 4.75
CA ALA A 154 -19.06 -10.51 4.50
C ALA A 154 -18.03 -9.84 3.59
N THR A 155 -18.54 -9.12 2.61
CA THR A 155 -17.79 -8.40 1.58
C THR A 155 -18.19 -6.94 1.56
N LYS A 156 -17.39 -6.10 0.91
CA LYS A 156 -17.80 -4.73 0.64
C LYS A 156 -18.95 -4.76 -0.39
N PRO A 157 -20.08 -4.08 -0.14
CA PRO A 157 -21.14 -4.00 -1.13
C PRO A 157 -20.66 -3.18 -2.33
N SER A 158 -21.57 -2.95 -3.28
CA SER A 158 -21.36 -2.04 -4.40
C SER A 158 -20.69 -0.73 -3.96
N THR A 159 -19.59 -0.36 -4.64
CA THR A 159 -18.73 0.76 -4.21
C THR A 159 -19.45 2.09 -4.36
N VAL A 160 -20.44 2.14 -5.26
CA VAL A 160 -21.27 3.32 -5.46
C VAL A 160 -22.75 3.01 -5.43
N ALA A 161 -23.52 3.86 -4.76
CA ALA A 161 -24.97 3.92 -4.93
C ALA A 161 -25.35 5.14 -5.77
N ARG A 162 -26.30 4.95 -6.70
CA ARG A 162 -26.85 5.99 -7.58
C ARG A 162 -28.30 6.24 -7.16
N PHE A 163 -28.63 7.50 -6.88
CA PHE A 163 -29.99 7.92 -6.55
C PHE A 163 -30.53 8.86 -7.61
N ASP A 164 -31.76 8.61 -8.05
CA ASP A 164 -32.52 9.59 -8.81
C ASP A 164 -33.13 10.60 -7.84
N SER A 165 -32.98 11.90 -8.14
CA SER A 165 -33.54 13.01 -7.34
C SER A 165 -35.06 12.94 -7.13
N ALA A 166 -35.77 12.07 -7.85
CA ALA A 166 -37.22 11.92 -7.75
C ALA A 166 -37.69 11.38 -6.38
N GLN A 167 -36.82 10.79 -5.56
CA GLN A 167 -37.18 10.36 -4.19
C GLN A 167 -37.44 11.52 -3.22
N THR A 168 -37.08 12.76 -3.56
CA THR A 168 -37.31 13.94 -2.73
C THR A 168 -38.38 14.86 -3.30
N GLY A 169 -39.56 14.35 -3.68
CA GLY A 169 -40.85 15.07 -3.77
C GLY A 169 -40.97 16.38 -4.58
N LEU A 170 -39.91 16.92 -5.18
CA LEU A 170 -39.91 18.15 -5.96
C LEU A 170 -39.47 17.83 -7.37
N ALA A 171 -40.34 18.17 -8.32
CA ALA A 171 -40.11 18.09 -9.75
C ALA A 171 -38.90 18.96 -10.16
N SER A 172 -37.72 18.37 -10.12
CA SER A 172 -36.47 18.94 -10.61
C SER A 172 -35.77 17.88 -11.43
N LYS A 173 -35.16 18.30 -12.55
CA LYS A 173 -34.40 17.44 -13.48
C LYS A 173 -33.65 16.35 -12.72
N ASN A 174 -33.85 15.08 -13.07
CA ASN A 174 -33.19 13.93 -12.44
C ASN A 174 -31.69 14.19 -12.26
N LYS A 175 -31.28 14.66 -11.08
CA LYS A 175 -29.88 14.86 -10.74
C LYS A 175 -29.42 13.59 -10.05
N GLU A 176 -28.59 12.84 -10.72
CA GLU A 176 -28.00 11.63 -10.16
C GLU A 176 -27.03 12.02 -9.05
N THR A 177 -27.18 11.40 -7.90
CA THR A 177 -26.21 11.51 -6.80
C THR A 177 -25.47 10.19 -6.66
N TYR A 178 -24.14 10.26 -6.62
CA TYR A 178 -23.26 9.10 -6.44
C TYR A 178 -22.68 9.13 -5.04
N LEU A 179 -22.73 8.01 -4.32
CA LEU A 179 -22.17 7.87 -2.98
C LEU A 179 -21.04 6.86 -3.01
N LYS A 180 -19.85 7.17 -2.48
CA LYS A 180 -18.71 6.23 -2.43
C LYS A 180 -18.56 5.64 -1.04
N LEU A 181 -18.61 4.31 -0.92
CA LEU A 181 -18.41 3.59 0.34
C LEU A 181 -16.93 3.36 0.68
N HIS A 182 -16.54 3.62 1.92
CA HIS A 182 -15.19 3.36 2.43
C HIS A 182 -15.07 1.97 3.09
N THR A 183 -13.97 1.27 2.82
CA THR A 183 -13.78 -0.12 3.27
C THR A 183 -13.83 -0.28 4.79
N PHE A 184 -13.10 0.54 5.55
CA PHE A 184 -13.13 0.43 7.02
C PHE A 184 -14.54 0.69 7.56
N SER A 185 -15.22 1.72 7.05
CA SER A 185 -16.56 2.08 7.51
C SER A 185 -17.57 0.96 7.26
N THR A 186 -17.49 0.27 6.11
CA THR A 186 -18.29 -0.93 5.85
C THR A 186 -18.00 -2.06 6.82
N LYS A 187 -16.71 -2.34 7.11
CA LYS A 187 -16.34 -3.39 8.09
C LYS A 187 -16.88 -3.06 9.48
N HIS A 188 -16.69 -1.81 9.91
CA HIS A 188 -17.12 -1.32 11.21
C HIS A 188 -18.64 -1.40 11.39
N ASP A 189 -19.41 -0.92 10.42
CA ASP A 189 -20.87 -0.96 10.39
C ASP A 189 -21.41 -2.39 10.45
N PHE A 190 -20.83 -3.29 9.64
CA PHE A 190 -21.20 -4.71 9.67
C PHE A 190 -20.97 -5.35 11.05
N LEU A 191 -19.83 -5.08 11.70
CA LEU A 191 -19.54 -5.64 13.02
C LEU A 191 -20.45 -5.08 14.11
N TYR A 192 -20.94 -3.83 13.97
CA TYR A 192 -22.02 -3.35 14.82
C TYR A 192 -23.28 -4.19 14.65
N HIS A 193 -23.70 -4.46 13.41
CA HIS A 193 -24.87 -5.31 13.16
C HIS A 193 -24.70 -6.71 13.78
N VAL A 194 -23.49 -7.27 13.78
CA VAL A 194 -23.17 -8.54 14.45
C VAL A 194 -23.38 -8.44 15.96
N LEU A 195 -22.82 -7.42 16.63
CA LEU A 195 -22.95 -7.25 18.08
C LEU A 195 -24.41 -6.98 18.52
N PHE A 196 -25.20 -6.31 17.69
CA PHE A 196 -26.63 -6.10 17.96
C PHE A 196 -27.47 -7.35 17.71
N GLU A 197 -27.10 -8.19 16.76
CA GLU A 197 -27.79 -9.45 16.49
C GLU A 197 -27.51 -10.49 17.58
N PHE A 198 -26.26 -10.55 18.04
CA PHE A 198 -25.79 -11.53 19.02
C PHE A 198 -25.27 -10.81 20.28
N PRO A 199 -26.17 -10.31 21.15
CA PRO A 199 -25.79 -9.58 22.36
C PRO A 199 -25.08 -10.45 23.41
N SER A 200 -25.04 -11.77 23.23
CA SER A 200 -24.27 -12.70 24.05
C SER A 200 -22.76 -12.62 23.81
N ILE A 201 -22.31 -12.02 22.71
CA ILE A 201 -20.88 -11.87 22.39
C ILE A 201 -20.22 -10.97 23.44
N GLN A 202 -19.14 -11.47 24.03
CA GLN A 202 -18.33 -10.78 25.04
C GLN A 202 -16.90 -10.57 24.56
N HIS A 203 -16.43 -11.37 23.61
CA HIS A 203 -15.04 -11.35 23.15
C HIS A 203 -14.99 -11.24 21.64
N MET A 204 -14.17 -10.32 21.11
CA MET A 204 -13.94 -10.21 19.68
C MET A 204 -12.46 -10.17 19.36
N HIS A 205 -12.04 -10.96 18.37
CA HIS A 205 -10.68 -10.97 17.84
C HIS A 205 -10.69 -10.72 16.34
N VAL A 206 -9.89 -9.75 15.87
CA VAL A 206 -9.75 -9.39 14.46
C VAL A 206 -8.34 -9.66 13.95
N TRP A 207 -8.22 -10.28 12.78
CA TRP A 207 -6.97 -10.44 12.03
C TRP A 207 -7.02 -9.59 10.76
N ASP A 208 -6.08 -8.65 10.59
CA ASP A 208 -5.98 -7.77 9.40
C ASP A 208 -4.50 -7.43 9.12
N ASP A 209 -4.15 -7.13 7.87
CA ASP A 209 -2.77 -6.85 7.45
C ASP A 209 -2.42 -5.34 7.44
N ARG A 210 -3.44 -4.48 7.32
CA ARG A 210 -3.24 -3.05 7.06
C ARG A 210 -3.12 -2.28 8.35
N ALA A 211 -1.93 -1.74 8.61
CA ALA A 211 -1.66 -0.90 9.79
C ALA A 211 -2.71 0.22 9.98
N GLY A 212 -3.16 0.85 8.89
CA GLY A 212 -4.21 1.88 8.92
C GLY A 212 -5.62 1.36 9.27
N GLN A 213 -5.95 0.11 8.93
CA GLN A 213 -7.21 -0.54 9.36
C GLN A 213 -7.10 -0.96 10.82
N ILE A 214 -5.98 -1.58 11.21
CA ILE A 214 -5.69 -2.01 12.59
C ILE A 214 -5.80 -0.84 13.56
N ALA A 215 -5.20 0.31 13.25
CA ALA A 215 -5.28 1.50 14.11
C ALA A 215 -6.74 1.93 14.34
N LYS A 216 -7.56 1.88 13.29
CA LYS A 216 -8.99 2.22 13.38
C LYS A 216 -9.80 1.13 14.10
N PHE A 217 -9.47 -0.14 13.93
CA PHE A 217 -10.10 -1.23 14.68
C PHE A 217 -9.78 -1.14 16.17
N ARG A 218 -8.56 -0.77 16.55
CA ARG A 218 -8.23 -0.51 17.97
C ARG A 218 -9.08 0.61 18.55
N GLN A 219 -9.31 1.68 17.78
CA GLN A 219 -10.21 2.76 18.20
C GLN A 219 -11.67 2.28 18.34
N ALA A 220 -12.19 1.56 17.34
CA ALA A 220 -13.54 1.00 17.38
C ALA A 220 -13.72 -0.02 18.52
N GLY A 221 -12.71 -0.85 18.75
CA GLY A 221 -12.67 -1.81 19.86
C GLY A 221 -12.76 -1.13 21.21
N GLN A 222 -11.99 -0.06 21.42
CA GLN A 222 -12.08 0.73 22.65
C GLN A 222 -13.49 1.32 22.83
N GLU A 223 -14.09 1.81 21.75
CA GLU A 223 -15.47 2.30 21.77
C GLU A 223 -16.47 1.19 22.18
N TRP A 224 -16.33 -0.03 21.66
CA TRP A 224 -17.19 -1.16 22.04
C TRP A 224 -17.00 -1.59 23.49
N LEU A 225 -15.77 -1.54 24.02
CA LEU A 225 -15.47 -1.80 25.43
C LEU A 225 -16.08 -0.73 26.34
N ASP A 226 -15.91 0.55 26.00
CA ASP A 226 -16.45 1.69 26.78
C ASP A 226 -17.99 1.65 26.83
N LYS A 227 -18.62 1.25 25.72
CA LYS A 227 -20.07 1.04 25.61
C LYS A 227 -20.55 -0.26 26.27
N LYS A 228 -19.63 -1.06 26.83
CA LYS A 228 -19.91 -2.38 27.44
C LYS A 228 -20.60 -3.37 26.48
N MET A 229 -20.34 -3.21 25.18
CA MET A 229 -20.79 -4.16 24.16
C MET A 229 -19.89 -5.40 24.12
N LEU A 230 -18.64 -5.25 24.55
CA LEU A 230 -17.65 -6.30 24.68
C LEU A 230 -16.98 -6.22 26.06
N GLN A 231 -16.47 -7.35 26.53
CA GLN A 231 -15.56 -7.44 27.68
C GLN A 231 -14.09 -7.40 27.24
N THR A 232 -13.77 -8.03 26.10
CA THR A 232 -12.42 -7.98 25.52
C THR A 232 -12.46 -7.75 24.02
N PHE A 233 -11.43 -7.07 23.52
CA PHE A 233 -11.23 -6.84 22.10
C PHE A 233 -9.75 -6.95 21.76
N GLU A 234 -9.43 -7.81 20.79
CA GLU A 234 -8.06 -8.07 20.34
C GLU A 234 -7.93 -7.86 18.83
N VAL A 235 -6.76 -7.37 18.40
CA VAL A 235 -6.41 -7.24 16.98
C VAL A 235 -5.03 -7.82 16.74
N THR A 236 -4.96 -8.89 15.96
CA THR A 236 -3.72 -9.48 15.48
C THR A 236 -3.32 -8.85 14.15
N ILE A 237 -2.08 -8.32 14.11
CA ILE A 237 -1.49 -7.81 12.89
C ILE A 237 -0.92 -8.99 12.11
N VAL A 238 -1.45 -9.23 10.91
CA VAL A 238 -0.99 -10.33 10.05
C VAL A 238 0.01 -9.80 9.04
N GLN A 239 1.18 -10.44 8.94
CA GLN A 239 2.22 -10.07 8.00
C GLN A 239 2.76 -11.32 7.35
N ILE A 240 2.48 -11.45 6.06
CA ILE A 240 2.94 -12.56 5.24
C ILE A 240 3.73 -12.00 4.05
N PRO A 241 4.78 -12.71 3.59
CA PRO A 241 5.50 -12.32 2.39
C PRO A 241 4.54 -12.12 1.22
N HIS A 242 4.71 -11.01 0.49
CA HIS A 242 3.90 -10.73 -0.68
C HIS A 242 4.17 -11.79 -1.76
N ARG A 243 3.12 -12.20 -2.45
CA ARG A 243 3.22 -13.07 -3.61
C ARG A 243 2.69 -12.31 -4.81
N TYR A 244 3.50 -12.19 -5.85
CA TYR A 244 3.12 -11.51 -7.10
C TYR A 244 2.60 -12.53 -8.12
N MET A 245 1.89 -12.05 -9.13
CA MET A 245 1.53 -12.90 -10.27
C MET A 245 2.77 -13.24 -11.10
N ASP A 246 2.64 -14.24 -11.97
CA ASP A 246 3.59 -14.41 -13.06
C ASP A 246 3.69 -13.11 -13.87
N SER A 247 4.91 -12.68 -14.18
CA SER A 247 5.18 -11.38 -14.78
C SER A 247 4.49 -11.18 -16.12
N LYS A 248 4.39 -12.24 -16.94
CA LYS A 248 3.72 -12.16 -18.24
C LYS A 248 2.21 -12.01 -18.04
N ARG A 249 1.62 -12.83 -17.18
CA ARG A 249 0.18 -12.74 -16.87
C ARG A 249 -0.19 -11.39 -16.26
N GLU A 250 0.65 -10.83 -15.40
CA GLU A 250 0.42 -9.51 -14.83
C GLU A 250 0.49 -8.40 -15.88
N MET A 251 1.46 -8.48 -16.79
CA MET A 251 1.58 -7.56 -17.94
C MET A 251 0.33 -7.62 -18.82
N ASP A 252 -0.16 -8.83 -19.12
CA ASP A 252 -1.36 -9.04 -19.93
C ASP A 252 -2.61 -8.47 -19.23
N LEU A 253 -2.76 -8.72 -17.92
CA LEU A 253 -3.84 -8.18 -17.10
C LEU A 253 -3.85 -6.65 -17.11
N VAL A 254 -2.71 -6.02 -16.78
CA VAL A 254 -2.62 -4.56 -16.71
C VAL A 254 -2.80 -3.93 -18.10
N THR A 255 -2.31 -4.57 -19.15
CA THR A 255 -2.56 -4.14 -20.53
C THR A 255 -4.06 -4.16 -20.83
N ALA A 256 -4.77 -5.24 -20.48
CA ALA A 256 -6.21 -5.34 -20.64
C ALA A 256 -6.97 -4.29 -19.80
N MET A 257 -6.53 -4.01 -18.57
CA MET A 257 -7.08 -2.95 -17.73
C MET A 257 -6.94 -1.57 -18.40
N VAL A 258 -5.77 -1.27 -18.96
CA VAL A 258 -5.51 0.00 -19.67
C VAL A 258 -6.34 0.10 -20.95
N GLN A 259 -6.44 -0.98 -21.74
CA GLN A 259 -7.28 -1.01 -22.93
C GLN A 259 -8.76 -0.80 -22.58
N SER A 260 -9.26 -1.46 -21.53
CA SER A 260 -10.62 -1.26 -21.02
C SER A 260 -10.86 0.18 -20.57
N HIS A 261 -9.91 0.75 -19.83
CA HIS A 261 -9.95 2.15 -19.41
C HIS A 261 -10.01 3.10 -20.61
N ASN A 262 -9.16 2.89 -21.62
CA ASN A 262 -9.12 3.76 -22.79
C ASN A 262 -10.38 3.66 -23.65
N ARG A 263 -10.98 2.47 -23.78
CA ARG A 263 -12.31 2.32 -24.41
C ARG A 263 -13.37 3.12 -23.65
N GLN A 264 -13.32 3.10 -22.32
CA GLN A 264 -14.23 3.89 -21.50
C GLN A 264 -14.04 5.40 -21.68
N VAL A 265 -12.80 5.87 -21.81
CA VAL A 265 -12.50 7.28 -22.15
C VAL A 265 -13.15 7.69 -23.47
N GLU A 266 -13.07 6.83 -24.49
CA GLU A 266 -13.69 7.06 -25.80
C GLU A 266 -15.24 7.11 -25.71
N LEU A 267 -15.84 6.21 -24.94
CA LEU A 267 -17.29 6.22 -24.67
C LEU A 267 -17.73 7.52 -24.00
N GLU A 268 -17.01 7.97 -22.97
CA GLU A 268 -17.31 9.22 -22.24
C GLU A 268 -17.15 10.46 -23.13
N ALA A 269 -16.13 10.49 -24.00
CA ALA A 269 -15.92 11.56 -24.95
C ALA A 269 -17.09 11.70 -25.93
N ASN A 270 -17.72 10.57 -26.29
CA ASN A 270 -18.87 10.50 -27.19
C ASN A 270 -20.23 10.69 -26.49
N GLY A 271 -20.24 11.15 -25.24
CA GLY A 271 -21.48 11.39 -24.47
C GLY A 271 -22.08 10.14 -23.82
N GLY A 272 -21.34 9.02 -23.80
CA GLY A 272 -21.72 7.83 -23.06
C GLY A 272 -21.71 8.03 -21.55
N ALA A 273 -22.31 7.08 -20.82
CA ALA A 273 -22.36 7.12 -19.37
C ALA A 273 -20.96 7.03 -18.75
N LEU A 274 -20.75 7.79 -17.67
CA LEU A 274 -19.54 7.67 -16.85
C LEU A 274 -19.52 6.27 -16.25
N LEU A 275 -18.39 5.55 -16.40
CA LEU A 275 -18.24 4.28 -15.70
C LEU A 275 -18.21 4.54 -14.20
N VAL A 276 -19.02 3.80 -13.48
CA VAL A 276 -19.09 3.81 -12.03
C VAL A 276 -19.00 2.35 -11.60
N ALA A 277 -17.88 1.97 -10.99
CA ALA A 277 -17.65 0.58 -10.65
C ALA A 277 -18.55 0.15 -9.48
N GLY A 278 -19.31 -0.93 -9.69
CA GLY A 278 -20.13 -1.58 -8.67
C GLY A 278 -21.27 -0.70 -8.18
N THR A 279 -22.31 -0.53 -8.99
CA THR A 279 -23.60 0.05 -8.57
C THR A 279 -24.45 -0.99 -7.84
N GLY A 280 -25.13 -0.63 -6.75
CA GLY A 280 -25.97 -1.58 -6.02
C GLY A 280 -26.73 -0.95 -4.84
N PRO A 281 -27.49 -1.77 -4.11
CA PRO A 281 -28.28 -1.29 -2.98
C PRO A 281 -27.38 -0.76 -1.87
N MET A 282 -27.85 0.29 -1.18
CA MET A 282 -27.20 0.77 0.03
C MET A 282 -27.54 -0.18 1.20
N PRO A 283 -26.60 -0.36 2.15
CA PRO A 283 -26.94 -0.90 3.47
C PRO A 283 -28.05 -0.07 4.11
N GLU A 284 -29.12 -0.76 4.51
CA GLU A 284 -30.13 -0.17 5.38
C GLU A 284 -29.54 0.02 6.77
N ILE A 285 -29.59 1.25 7.28
CA ILE A 285 -29.17 1.52 8.65
C ILE A 285 -30.23 0.97 9.59
N ARG A 286 -29.80 0.19 10.58
CA ARG A 286 -30.63 -0.11 11.75
C ARG A 286 -31.08 1.19 12.42
N PRO A 287 -32.39 1.42 12.66
CA PRO A 287 -32.86 2.59 13.40
C PRO A 287 -32.13 2.81 14.73
N GLU A 288 -31.72 1.73 15.38
CA GLU A 288 -30.97 1.69 16.63
C GLU A 288 -29.54 2.29 16.51
N LEU A 289 -28.99 2.36 15.29
CA LEU A 289 -27.69 2.96 14.99
C LEU A 289 -27.79 4.44 14.60
N VAL A 290 -29.00 4.93 14.31
CA VAL A 290 -29.25 6.34 13.98
C VAL A 290 -29.04 7.20 15.22
N GLY A 291 -28.19 8.23 15.13
CA GLY A 291 -27.91 9.16 16.24
C GLY A 291 -26.68 8.82 17.09
N ASN A 292 -26.08 7.63 16.94
CA ASN A 292 -24.87 7.23 17.68
C ASN A 292 -23.55 7.82 17.12
N GLY A 293 -23.62 8.81 16.21
CA GLY A 293 -22.44 9.36 15.53
C GLY A 293 -21.73 8.36 14.60
N LEU A 294 -22.29 7.17 14.41
CA LEU A 294 -21.71 6.06 13.65
C LEU A 294 -21.88 6.21 12.13
N TRP A 295 -22.72 7.14 11.65
CA TRP A 295 -23.11 7.18 10.25
C TRP A 295 -22.57 8.36 9.44
N GLY A 296 -21.71 7.98 8.51
CA GLY A 296 -21.35 8.70 7.28
C GLY A 296 -20.40 7.83 6.43
N PRO A 297 -20.66 6.51 6.23
CA PRO A 297 -19.70 5.62 5.58
C PRO A 297 -19.50 5.91 4.10
N PHE A 298 -20.26 6.86 3.55
CA PHE A 298 -20.16 7.32 2.19
C PHE A 298 -19.90 8.81 2.11
N GLU A 299 -19.14 9.16 1.10
CA GLU A 299 -18.93 10.52 0.66
C GLU A 299 -19.68 10.73 -0.65
N THR A 300 -20.27 11.92 -0.82
CA THR A 300 -20.76 12.32 -2.14
C THR A 300 -19.59 12.27 -3.10
N TYR A 301 -19.74 11.49 -4.15
CA TYR A 301 -18.78 11.30 -5.20
C TYR A 301 -19.22 12.04 -6.44
N VAL A 302 -18.29 12.77 -7.05
CA VAL A 302 -18.49 13.35 -8.37
C VAL A 302 -17.62 12.55 -9.35
N PRO A 303 -18.22 11.72 -10.22
CA PRO A 303 -17.46 10.98 -11.21
C PRO A 303 -16.61 11.92 -12.06
N GLN A 304 -15.31 11.67 -12.08
CA GLN A 304 -14.35 12.45 -12.86
C GLN A 304 -14.24 11.87 -14.26
N ARG A 305 -14.11 12.73 -15.27
CA ARG A 305 -13.77 12.27 -16.63
C ARG A 305 -12.39 11.64 -16.63
N ARG A 306 -12.28 10.49 -17.29
CA ARG A 306 -11.02 9.75 -17.38
C ARG A 306 -10.12 10.34 -18.46
N ALA A 307 -8.81 10.19 -18.28
CA ALA A 307 -7.81 10.56 -19.27
C ALA A 307 -7.19 9.29 -19.86
N ARG A 308 -6.96 9.27 -21.18
CA ARG A 308 -6.32 8.15 -21.86
C ARG A 308 -4.96 7.84 -21.22
N ILE A 309 -4.72 6.57 -20.92
CA ILE A 309 -3.46 6.04 -20.39
C ILE A 309 -2.63 5.48 -21.54
N GLU A 310 -1.36 5.85 -21.59
CA GLU A 310 -0.37 5.27 -22.50
C GLU A 310 0.70 4.57 -21.68
N LEU A 311 0.84 3.25 -21.86
CA LEU A 311 1.89 2.48 -21.19
C LEU A 311 3.25 2.70 -21.88
N GLY A 312 4.29 2.77 -21.07
CA GLY A 312 5.66 2.80 -21.56
C GLY A 312 6.69 2.60 -20.47
N GLN A 313 7.95 2.42 -20.88
CA GLN A 313 9.05 2.32 -19.94
C GLN A 313 9.41 3.70 -19.38
N VAL A 314 9.40 3.80 -18.06
CA VAL A 314 9.81 4.95 -17.26
C VAL A 314 11.12 4.60 -16.57
N VAL A 315 12.12 5.46 -16.71
CA VAL A 315 13.38 5.31 -15.98
C VAL A 315 13.13 5.72 -14.53
N GLN A 316 13.30 4.80 -13.59
CA GLN A 316 13.21 5.08 -12.16
C GLN A 316 14.45 5.81 -11.64
N TYR A 317 15.62 5.31 -12.03
CA TYR A 317 16.90 5.87 -11.66
C TYR A 317 17.96 5.47 -12.68
N THR A 318 19.02 6.28 -12.73
CA THR A 318 20.28 5.96 -13.37
C THR A 318 21.29 5.70 -12.25
N GLY A 319 22.02 4.60 -12.33
CA GLY A 319 22.91 4.17 -11.25
C GLY A 319 23.93 3.12 -11.66
N VAL A 320 24.75 2.71 -10.71
CA VAL A 320 25.59 1.51 -10.86
C VAL A 320 24.73 0.30 -10.55
N LEU A 321 24.48 -0.51 -11.57
CA LEU A 321 23.75 -1.77 -11.46
C LEU A 321 24.74 -2.91 -11.29
N PHE A 322 24.44 -3.82 -10.37
CA PHE A 322 25.23 -5.03 -10.16
C PHE A 322 24.50 -6.23 -10.75
N SER A 323 25.26 -7.30 -11.03
CA SER A 323 24.69 -8.56 -11.51
C SER A 323 24.01 -9.32 -10.37
N GLU A 324 23.20 -10.32 -10.74
CA GLU A 324 22.58 -11.22 -9.76
C GLU A 324 23.61 -11.91 -8.86
N SER A 325 24.75 -12.35 -9.41
CA SER A 325 25.82 -12.97 -8.62
C SER A 325 26.41 -12.02 -7.57
N VAL A 326 26.56 -10.73 -7.90
CA VAL A 326 27.02 -9.71 -6.95
C VAL A 326 25.94 -9.42 -5.90
N HIS A 327 24.65 -9.42 -6.28
CA HIS A 327 23.56 -9.32 -5.30
C HIS A 327 23.56 -10.50 -4.32
N LEU A 328 23.80 -11.72 -4.80
CA LEU A 328 23.92 -12.91 -3.94
C LEU A 328 25.09 -12.78 -2.96
N PHE A 329 26.26 -12.33 -3.44
CA PHE A 329 27.41 -12.07 -2.56
C PHE A 329 27.08 -11.05 -1.46
N LEU A 330 26.44 -9.93 -1.81
CA LEU A 330 26.03 -8.92 -0.84
C LEU A 330 24.99 -9.46 0.16
N ARG A 331 24.06 -10.29 -0.30
CA ARG A 331 23.05 -10.94 0.54
C ARG A 331 23.66 -11.96 1.50
N ASP A 332 24.61 -12.77 1.05
CA ASP A 332 25.36 -13.68 1.92
C ASP A 332 26.13 -12.91 3.01
N GLY A 333 26.56 -11.68 2.72
CA GLY A 333 27.11 -10.77 3.73
C GLY A 333 26.11 -10.37 4.80
N LEU A 334 24.85 -10.09 4.43
CA LEU A 334 23.76 -9.82 5.38
C LEU A 334 23.53 -11.00 6.32
N GLU A 335 23.56 -12.21 5.76
CA GLU A 335 23.20 -13.45 6.43
C GLU A 335 24.38 -14.05 7.22
N GLY A 336 25.54 -13.36 7.23
CA GLY A 336 26.74 -13.82 7.92
C GLY A 336 27.34 -15.10 7.32
N ARG A 337 27.02 -15.39 6.05
CA ARG A 337 27.51 -16.57 5.31
C ARG A 337 28.88 -16.32 4.67
N LEU A 338 29.28 -15.06 4.53
CA LEU A 338 30.63 -14.71 4.07
C LEU A 338 31.69 -15.05 5.13
N PRO A 339 32.92 -15.38 4.70
CA PRO A 339 34.08 -15.51 5.58
C PRO A 339 34.23 -14.33 6.54
N GLN A 340 34.70 -14.61 7.76
CA GLN A 340 34.75 -13.61 8.83
C GLN A 340 35.65 -12.40 8.51
N ASP A 341 36.62 -12.55 7.61
CA ASP A 341 37.56 -11.49 7.19
C ASP A 341 36.93 -10.46 6.23
N ILE A 342 35.76 -10.75 5.65
CA ILE A 342 35.07 -9.84 4.71
C ILE A 342 34.32 -8.72 5.44
N GLY A 343 34.00 -8.86 6.74
CA GLY A 343 33.58 -7.71 7.58
C GLY A 343 32.27 -6.97 7.22
N ILE A 344 31.52 -7.39 6.19
CA ILE A 344 30.18 -6.83 5.89
C ILE A 344 29.18 -7.34 6.94
N ARG A 345 28.79 -6.48 7.88
CA ARG A 345 27.82 -6.80 8.93
C ARG A 345 26.90 -5.61 9.21
N PRO A 346 25.70 -5.84 9.79
CA PRO A 346 24.87 -4.74 10.27
C PRO A 346 25.66 -3.86 11.28
N PRO A 347 25.43 -2.54 11.30
CA PRO A 347 25.89 -1.66 12.35
C PRO A 347 25.63 -2.24 13.76
N PRO A 348 26.51 -2.03 14.76
CA PRO A 348 26.40 -2.65 16.08
C PRO A 348 25.05 -2.42 16.78
N SER A 349 24.42 -1.28 16.56
CA SER A 349 23.08 -0.92 17.06
C SER A 349 21.98 -1.84 16.50
N LEU A 350 22.15 -2.37 15.29
CA LEU A 350 21.22 -3.28 14.64
C LEU A 350 21.48 -4.74 14.97
N GLN A 351 22.71 -5.12 15.31
CA GLN A 351 23.08 -6.51 15.61
C GLN A 351 22.34 -7.11 16.82
N ARG A 352 21.79 -6.26 17.70
CA ARG A 352 21.03 -6.68 18.89
C ARG A 352 19.52 -6.58 18.70
N GLN A 353 19.05 -6.14 17.54
CA GLN A 353 17.62 -5.95 17.30
C GLN A 353 16.99 -7.18 16.72
N ASP A 354 15.70 -7.34 16.97
CA ASP A 354 14.88 -8.24 16.19
C ASP A 354 14.71 -7.66 14.78
N LEU A 355 15.36 -8.29 13.81
CA LEU A 355 15.31 -7.89 12.40
C LEU A 355 14.19 -8.62 11.64
N SER A 356 13.29 -9.35 12.31
CA SER A 356 12.19 -10.08 11.68
C SER A 356 11.26 -9.20 10.84
N SER A 357 11.19 -7.90 11.16
CA SER A 357 10.36 -6.89 10.49
C SER A 357 11.05 -6.22 9.29
N TRP A 358 12.34 -6.50 9.07
CA TRP A 358 13.17 -5.81 8.10
C TRP A 358 12.99 -6.39 6.70
N VAL A 359 13.02 -5.50 5.70
CA VAL A 359 12.95 -5.83 4.28
C VAL A 359 14.33 -5.61 3.68
N VAL A 360 14.88 -6.66 3.06
CA VAL A 360 16.11 -6.58 2.26
C VAL A 360 15.81 -5.91 0.93
N SER A 361 16.69 -5.03 0.47
CA SER A 361 16.52 -4.39 -0.84
C SER A 361 16.59 -5.43 -1.96
N ASP A 362 15.57 -5.47 -2.82
CA ASP A 362 15.57 -6.32 -4.02
C ASP A 362 16.55 -5.81 -5.09
N ASP A 363 16.84 -4.50 -5.07
CA ASP A 363 17.77 -3.83 -5.96
C ASP A 363 18.93 -3.26 -5.13
N MET A 364 19.98 -4.06 -4.92
CA MET A 364 21.23 -3.58 -4.30
C MET A 364 22.01 -2.83 -5.36
N HIS A 365 21.89 -1.50 -5.42
CA HIS A 365 22.50 -0.67 -6.47
C HIS A 365 23.03 0.64 -5.87
N VAL A 366 23.86 1.36 -6.63
CA VAL A 366 24.26 2.74 -6.28
C VAL A 366 23.43 3.72 -7.10
N SER A 367 22.50 4.41 -6.44
CA SER A 367 21.69 5.46 -7.09
C SER A 367 22.54 6.71 -7.36
N LEU A 368 22.77 7.05 -8.63
CA LEU A 368 23.51 8.27 -9.03
C LEU A 368 22.55 9.43 -9.35
N CYS A 369 21.40 9.11 -9.94
CA CYS A 369 20.38 10.07 -10.34
C CYS A 369 18.99 9.46 -10.24
N ARG A 370 18.01 10.24 -9.73
CA ARG A 370 16.59 9.88 -9.85
C ARG A 370 16.11 10.14 -11.28
N GLY A 371 15.49 9.14 -11.88
CA GLY A 371 15.07 9.17 -13.27
C GLY A 371 16.21 8.97 -14.27
N GLY A 372 15.96 9.40 -15.51
CA GLY A 372 16.99 9.43 -16.56
C GLY A 372 18.03 10.51 -16.27
N SER A 373 19.31 10.15 -16.34
CA SER A 373 20.42 11.10 -16.24
C SER A 373 20.44 12.07 -17.45
N PRO A 374 20.62 13.38 -17.23
CA PRO A 374 20.88 14.33 -18.31
C PRO A 374 22.09 13.89 -19.16
N ALA A 375 22.08 14.17 -20.47
CA ALA A 375 23.14 13.71 -21.37
C ALA A 375 24.55 14.14 -20.95
N GLU A 376 24.68 15.34 -20.36
CA GLU A 376 25.96 15.83 -19.83
C GLU A 376 26.45 15.01 -18.64
N HIS A 377 25.59 14.79 -17.64
CA HIS A 377 25.92 13.98 -16.47
C HIS A 377 26.16 12.51 -16.85
N LEU A 378 25.39 11.98 -17.80
CA LEU A 378 25.59 10.64 -18.33
C LEU A 378 26.97 10.51 -18.99
N ARG A 379 27.42 11.51 -19.76
CA ARG A 379 28.78 11.55 -20.30
C ARG A 379 29.84 11.64 -19.20
N SER A 380 29.62 12.44 -18.16
CA SER A 380 30.60 12.60 -17.07
C SER A 380 30.80 11.32 -16.25
N ILE A 381 29.83 10.39 -16.25
CA ILE A 381 29.94 9.09 -15.59
C ILE A 381 30.35 7.94 -16.53
N GLY A 382 30.77 8.25 -17.77
CA GLY A 382 31.24 7.28 -18.76
C GLY A 382 30.17 6.75 -19.73
N GLY A 383 28.89 7.10 -19.54
CA GLY A 383 27.79 6.65 -20.39
C GLY A 383 27.11 5.36 -19.91
N LEU A 384 25.99 5.00 -20.54
CA LEU A 384 25.31 3.72 -20.26
C LEU A 384 26.18 2.56 -20.76
N GLY A 385 26.31 1.50 -19.95
CA GLY A 385 27.13 0.34 -20.25
C GLY A 385 28.58 0.46 -19.75
N ALA A 386 29.01 1.62 -19.24
CA ALA A 386 30.35 1.79 -18.70
C ALA A 386 30.54 0.94 -17.42
N SER A 387 31.68 0.25 -17.32
CA SER A 387 32.04 -0.56 -16.16
C SER A 387 32.54 0.32 -15.02
N VAL A 388 32.10 0.04 -13.80
CA VAL A 388 32.47 0.83 -12.60
C VAL A 388 32.98 -0.09 -11.52
N LEU A 389 34.13 0.26 -10.95
CA LEU A 389 34.68 -0.37 -9.75
C LEU A 389 34.26 0.45 -8.52
N VAL A 390 33.50 -0.20 -7.64
CA VAL A 390 32.89 0.44 -6.46
C VAL A 390 33.50 -0.16 -5.20
N ASP A 391 34.23 0.65 -4.44
CA ASP A 391 34.85 0.25 -3.17
C ASP A 391 33.88 0.47 -2.00
N ILE A 392 33.70 -0.55 -1.16
CA ILE A 392 32.86 -0.46 0.04
C ILE A 392 33.70 0.10 1.20
N GLU A 393 33.35 1.30 1.65
CA GLU A 393 34.17 2.04 2.62
C GLU A 393 33.67 1.86 4.07
N ALA A 394 32.35 1.90 4.25
CA ALA A 394 31.74 1.99 5.57
C ALA A 394 30.33 1.41 5.58
N ALA A 395 29.84 1.04 6.76
CA ALA A 395 28.44 0.74 7.01
C ALA A 395 27.81 1.87 7.81
N GLY A 396 26.52 2.13 7.57
CA GLY A 396 25.80 3.18 8.28
C GLY A 396 24.35 2.78 8.52
N GLU A 397 23.74 3.50 9.45
CA GLU A 397 22.32 3.36 9.74
C GLU A 397 21.63 4.71 9.89
N PHE A 398 20.30 4.67 9.80
CA PHE A 398 19.46 5.81 10.11
C PHE A 398 18.34 5.38 11.06
N GLU A 399 18.29 6.03 12.23
CA GLU A 399 17.27 5.84 13.28
C GLU A 399 17.02 4.37 13.69
N GLU A 400 18.06 3.53 13.66
CA GLU A 400 17.94 2.09 13.97
C GLU A 400 16.92 1.34 13.10
N ARG A 401 16.69 1.83 11.88
CA ARG A 401 15.62 1.33 10.99
C ARG A 401 16.06 1.18 9.55
N ILE A 402 17.27 1.64 9.21
CA ILE A 402 17.84 1.52 7.88
C ILE A 402 19.27 1.07 8.04
N TRP A 403 19.71 0.17 7.17
CA TRP A 403 21.10 -0.23 7.02
C TRP A 403 21.54 -0.01 5.58
N ALA A 404 22.67 0.66 5.39
CA ALA A 404 23.29 0.84 4.09
C ALA A 404 24.82 0.68 4.14
N LEU A 405 25.41 0.47 2.97
CA LEU A 405 26.86 0.48 2.75
C LEU A 405 27.25 1.76 1.99
N LYS A 406 28.13 2.57 2.56
CA LYS A 406 28.77 3.68 1.86
C LYS A 406 29.79 3.13 0.90
N VAL A 407 29.79 3.68 -0.31
CA VAL A 407 30.71 3.30 -1.35
C VAL A 407 31.43 4.51 -1.91
N LYS A 408 32.55 4.27 -2.59
CA LYS A 408 33.28 5.27 -3.36
C LYS A 408 33.79 4.70 -4.66
N GLU A 409 34.13 5.57 -5.60
CA GLU A 409 34.86 5.17 -6.79
C GLU A 409 36.28 4.71 -6.41
N VAL A 410 36.76 3.67 -7.09
CA VAL A 410 38.16 3.30 -7.05
C VAL A 410 38.91 4.21 -8.03
N GLU A 411 39.73 5.15 -7.54
CA GLU A 411 40.50 6.09 -8.40
C GLU A 411 41.79 5.46 -8.92
N ALA A 412 42.60 4.90 -8.02
CA ALA A 412 43.79 4.11 -8.30
C ALA A 412 43.89 3.01 -7.26
N LEU A 413 44.36 1.83 -7.68
CA LEU A 413 44.68 0.74 -6.76
C LEU A 413 46.18 0.60 -6.68
N ASP A 414 46.71 0.65 -5.46
CA ASP A 414 48.05 0.13 -5.23
C ASP A 414 47.96 -1.40 -5.35
N THR A 415 48.82 -1.97 -6.19
CA THR A 415 48.97 -3.44 -6.33
C THR A 415 49.32 -4.14 -5.02
N LYS A 416 49.74 -3.40 -3.99
CA LYS A 416 50.08 -3.90 -2.66
C LYS A 416 48.89 -3.98 -1.70
N ASP A 417 47.75 -3.38 -2.03
CA ASP A 417 46.56 -3.44 -1.18
C ASP A 417 45.97 -4.86 -1.19
N GLU A 418 45.65 -5.41 -0.02
CA GLU A 418 44.81 -6.61 0.03
C GLU A 418 43.37 -6.25 -0.36
N VAL A 419 42.91 -6.79 -1.49
CA VAL A 419 41.59 -6.51 -2.04
C VAL A 419 40.80 -7.78 -2.30
N ILE A 420 39.49 -7.69 -2.21
CA ILE A 420 38.54 -8.68 -2.67
C ILE A 420 37.73 -8.01 -3.78
N ILE A 421 37.89 -8.46 -5.02
CA ILE A 421 37.14 -7.96 -6.16
C ILE A 421 36.08 -8.98 -6.53
N VAL A 422 34.82 -8.57 -6.49
CA VAL A 422 33.68 -9.41 -6.90
C VAL A 422 33.29 -9.04 -8.33
N GLY A 423 33.63 -9.93 -9.26
CA GLY A 423 33.34 -9.77 -10.68
C GLY A 423 31.84 -9.95 -11.00
N PRO A 424 31.40 -9.51 -12.19
CA PRO A 424 29.99 -9.57 -12.60
C PRO A 424 29.45 -11.01 -12.70
N ARG A 425 30.29 -12.04 -12.82
CA ARG A 425 29.86 -13.45 -12.80
C ARG A 425 29.78 -14.05 -11.39
N GLY A 426 30.19 -13.31 -10.36
CA GLY A 426 30.35 -13.81 -8.99
C GLY A 426 31.74 -14.35 -8.68
N ASP A 427 32.65 -14.34 -9.65
CA ASP A 427 34.05 -14.68 -9.45
C ASP A 427 34.67 -13.74 -8.41
N VAL A 428 35.50 -14.28 -7.53
CA VAL A 428 36.18 -13.51 -6.48
C VAL A 428 37.68 -13.50 -6.74
N PHE A 429 38.26 -12.31 -6.86
CA PHE A 429 39.69 -12.10 -7.07
C PHE A 429 40.32 -11.46 -5.84
N THR A 430 41.57 -11.83 -5.55
CA THR A 430 42.31 -11.33 -4.38
C THR A 430 43.29 -10.21 -4.71
N ASN A 431 43.45 -9.88 -6.00
CA ASN A 431 44.30 -8.80 -6.48
C ASN A 431 43.81 -8.30 -7.85
N MET A 432 44.14 -7.04 -8.16
CA MET A 432 43.72 -6.37 -9.39
C MET A 432 44.34 -6.98 -10.66
N GLU A 433 45.56 -7.53 -10.58
CA GLU A 433 46.22 -8.15 -11.74
C GLU A 433 45.47 -9.37 -12.25
N SER A 434 45.04 -10.27 -11.34
CA SER A 434 44.25 -11.45 -11.68
C SER A 434 42.88 -11.09 -12.26
N PHE A 435 42.23 -10.05 -11.71
CA PHE A 435 40.98 -9.54 -12.25
C PHE A 435 41.17 -8.96 -13.66
N ILE A 436 42.20 -8.13 -13.87
CA ILE A 436 42.49 -7.56 -15.19
C ILE A 436 42.84 -8.66 -16.18
N ALA A 437 43.67 -9.64 -15.82
CA ALA A 437 44.05 -10.74 -16.69
C ALA A 437 42.81 -11.50 -17.21
N GLU A 438 41.84 -11.77 -16.33
CA GLU A 438 40.59 -12.45 -16.69
C GLU A 438 39.67 -11.57 -17.57
N TYR A 439 39.53 -10.29 -17.25
CA TYR A 439 38.56 -9.37 -17.87
C TYR A 439 39.16 -8.42 -18.93
N ARG A 440 40.41 -8.62 -19.34
CA ARG A 440 41.05 -7.84 -20.44
C ARG A 440 40.87 -8.52 -21.81
N GLU A 441 40.75 -9.84 -21.85
CA GLU A 441 40.62 -10.60 -23.09
C GLU A 441 39.20 -10.47 -23.68
N PRO A 442 39.04 -9.92 -24.90
CA PRO A 442 37.72 -9.74 -25.53
C PRO A 442 36.95 -11.05 -25.72
N SER A 443 37.63 -12.19 -25.81
CA SER A 443 37.03 -13.52 -25.93
C SER A 443 36.32 -13.99 -24.65
N ASN A 444 36.71 -13.45 -23.49
CA ASN A 444 36.13 -13.78 -22.19
C ASN A 444 35.04 -12.78 -21.77
N MET A 445 34.91 -11.66 -22.50
CA MET A 445 33.79 -10.76 -22.34
C MET A 445 32.54 -11.39 -22.96
N ASP A 446 31.56 -11.71 -22.12
CA ASP A 446 30.22 -12.02 -22.60
C ASP A 446 29.76 -10.93 -23.59
N LYS A 447 28.91 -11.30 -24.55
CA LYS A 447 28.25 -10.37 -25.51
C LYS A 447 27.50 -9.20 -24.86
N LYS A 448 27.46 -9.12 -23.52
CA LYS A 448 26.90 -8.06 -22.68
C LYS A 448 27.85 -6.89 -22.38
N GLY A 449 29.12 -6.94 -22.80
CA GLY A 449 29.97 -5.73 -22.90
C GLY A 449 30.66 -5.24 -21.63
N TYR A 450 31.08 -6.13 -20.72
CA TYR A 450 31.84 -5.76 -19.51
C TYR A 450 33.31 -5.42 -19.84
N GLY A 451 33.55 -4.26 -20.45
CA GLY A 451 34.88 -3.76 -20.79
C GLY A 451 35.60 -3.16 -19.58
N VAL A 452 36.78 -3.67 -19.21
CA VAL A 452 37.66 -3.09 -18.16
C VAL A 452 38.75 -2.19 -18.76
N GLY A 453 38.80 -2.04 -20.09
CA GLY A 453 39.68 -1.09 -20.76
C GLY A 453 39.42 0.35 -20.31
N SER A 454 40.46 1.20 -20.30
CA SER A 454 40.38 2.61 -19.87
C SER A 454 39.33 3.43 -20.63
N GLU A 455 38.94 2.98 -21.82
CA GLU A 455 37.92 3.59 -22.68
C GLU A 455 36.47 3.24 -22.27
N PHE A 456 36.26 2.28 -21.36
CA PHE A 456 34.95 1.85 -20.87
C PHE A 456 34.74 2.09 -19.35
N ARG A 457 35.62 2.89 -18.73
CA ARG A 457 35.56 3.16 -17.29
C ARG A 457 34.51 4.23 -16.99
N GLY A 458 33.52 3.86 -16.18
CA GLY A 458 32.54 4.78 -15.62
C GLY A 458 32.95 5.31 -14.25
N HIS A 459 32.21 6.30 -13.76
CA HIS A 459 32.51 7.04 -12.53
C HIS A 459 31.33 7.03 -11.55
N VAL A 460 31.63 7.11 -10.24
CA VAL A 460 30.61 7.18 -9.17
C VAL A 460 30.39 8.64 -8.80
N ILE A 461 29.80 9.41 -9.70
CA ILE A 461 29.48 10.82 -9.49
C ILE A 461 27.97 10.96 -9.36
N LEU A 462 27.49 11.50 -8.24
CA LEU A 462 26.07 11.79 -8.07
C LEU A 462 25.69 13.08 -8.79
N HIS A 463 24.47 13.15 -9.33
CA HIS A 463 23.95 14.38 -9.91
C HIS A 463 23.78 15.49 -8.85
N ARG A 464 23.50 15.12 -7.59
CA ARG A 464 23.30 16.04 -6.47
C ARG A 464 24.24 15.66 -5.33
N ALA A 465 24.59 16.64 -4.49
CA ALA A 465 25.37 16.39 -3.29
C ALA A 465 24.71 15.29 -2.42
N GLY A 466 25.51 14.31 -2.00
CA GLY A 466 25.08 13.18 -1.21
C GLY A 466 26.19 12.14 -1.10
N THR A 467 25.95 11.12 -0.28
CA THR A 467 26.87 9.99 -0.13
C THR A 467 26.40 8.85 -1.04
N PRO A 468 27.23 8.34 -1.96
CA PRO A 468 26.86 7.18 -2.75
C PRO A 468 26.84 5.96 -1.82
N HIS A 469 25.75 5.20 -1.88
CA HIS A 469 25.54 4.07 -0.99
C HIS A 469 24.65 3.01 -1.64
N ILE A 470 24.73 1.80 -1.08
CA ILE A 470 23.88 0.66 -1.39
C ILE A 470 22.95 0.45 -0.19
N LEU A 471 21.64 0.51 -0.41
CA LEU A 471 20.67 0.16 0.63
C LEU A 471 20.67 -1.36 0.82
N MET A 472 20.94 -1.80 2.04
CA MET A 472 20.98 -3.22 2.39
C MET A 472 19.61 -3.70 2.87
N ALA A 473 19.06 -3.05 3.90
CA ALA A 473 17.77 -3.41 4.48
C ALA A 473 17.11 -2.22 5.22
N TYR A 474 15.80 -2.29 5.45
CA TYR A 474 15.05 -1.28 6.21
C TYR A 474 13.82 -1.84 6.93
N ASP A 475 13.40 -1.22 8.04
CA ASP A 475 12.19 -1.56 8.80
C ASP A 475 10.95 -0.87 8.19
N ARG A 476 10.10 -1.66 7.51
CA ARG A 476 8.89 -1.15 6.87
C ARG A 476 7.77 -0.76 7.85
N PHE A 477 7.76 -1.29 9.07
CA PHE A 477 6.67 -1.11 10.03
C PHE A 477 6.78 0.17 10.84
N LYS A 478 8.02 0.65 11.00
CA LYS A 478 8.27 1.95 11.62
C LYS A 478 8.14 3.12 10.64
N GLY A 479 7.53 2.89 9.48
CA GLY A 479 7.19 3.92 8.49
C GLY A 479 8.37 4.40 7.63
N MET A 480 9.53 3.74 7.72
CA MET A 480 10.72 4.16 6.98
C MET A 480 10.61 3.83 5.51
N ARG A 481 11.12 4.74 4.68
CA ARG A 481 11.23 4.55 3.24
C ARG A 481 12.67 4.24 2.86
N PRO A 482 12.90 3.37 1.86
CA PRO A 482 14.22 3.16 1.25
C PRO A 482 14.97 4.46 0.96
N SER A 483 14.27 5.48 0.45
CA SER A 483 14.87 6.77 0.11
C SER A 483 15.45 7.54 1.29
N GLU A 484 15.11 7.19 2.53
CA GLU A 484 15.64 7.85 3.72
C GLU A 484 17.07 7.42 4.06
N SER A 485 17.61 6.39 3.40
CA SER A 485 19.03 6.03 3.50
C SER A 485 19.97 7.17 3.09
N CYS A 486 19.51 8.12 2.28
CA CYS A 486 20.29 9.32 1.94
C CYS A 486 20.49 10.27 3.14
N ARG A 487 19.79 10.05 4.26
CA ARG A 487 19.91 10.84 5.49
C ARG A 487 20.97 10.30 6.46
N ILE A 488 21.63 9.19 6.12
CA ILE A 488 22.72 8.64 6.92
C ILE A 488 23.92 9.59 6.88
N ILE A 489 24.22 10.17 8.03
CA ILE A 489 25.38 11.08 8.23
C ILE A 489 26.51 10.41 8.99
N HIS A 490 26.21 9.40 9.80
CA HIS A 490 27.19 8.67 10.60
C HIS A 490 27.53 7.35 9.93
N TRP A 491 28.72 7.30 9.33
CA TRP A 491 29.25 6.13 8.64
C TRP A 491 30.39 5.56 9.46
N LYS A 492 30.31 4.27 9.80
CA LYS A 492 31.35 3.54 10.52
C LYS A 492 32.21 2.77 9.50
N PRO A 493 33.53 3.00 9.46
CA PRO A 493 34.42 2.22 8.61
C PRO A 493 34.24 0.72 8.81
N LEU A 494 34.38 -0.06 7.74
CA LEU A 494 34.36 -1.51 7.86
C LEU A 494 35.58 -1.99 8.67
N GLU A 495 35.37 -2.97 9.54
CA GLU A 495 36.43 -3.63 10.32
C GLU A 495 37.17 -4.71 9.51
N ALA A 496 37.06 -4.66 8.18
CA ALA A 496 37.63 -5.65 7.27
C ALA A 496 39.14 -5.44 7.16
N SER A 497 39.90 -6.54 7.14
CA SER A 497 41.35 -6.50 6.84
C SER A 497 41.62 -6.22 5.37
N LYS A 498 40.63 -6.42 4.50
CA LYS A 498 40.71 -6.29 3.04
C LYS A 498 39.68 -5.31 2.52
N ARG A 499 40.03 -4.56 1.48
CA ARG A 499 39.07 -3.71 0.76
C ARG A 499 38.16 -4.57 -0.10
N ILE A 500 36.90 -4.18 -0.26
CA ILE A 500 35.93 -4.94 -1.05
C ILE A 500 35.48 -4.09 -2.21
N ILE A 501 35.74 -4.57 -3.42
CA ILE A 501 35.47 -3.88 -4.66
C ILE A 501 34.42 -4.67 -5.43
N LEU A 502 33.33 -4.01 -5.76
CA LEU A 502 32.26 -4.57 -6.58
C LEU A 502 32.39 -4.06 -8.01
N VAL A 503 32.26 -4.96 -8.97
CA VAL A 503 32.19 -4.60 -10.39
C VAL A 503 30.73 -4.42 -10.78
N GLY A 504 30.37 -3.20 -11.16
CA GLY A 504 29.04 -2.87 -11.66
C GLY A 504 29.08 -2.20 -13.03
N THR A 505 27.90 -1.82 -13.52
CA THR A 505 27.75 -1.15 -14.81
C THR A 505 26.81 0.04 -14.68
N ILE A 506 27.15 1.17 -15.29
CA ILE A 506 26.22 2.30 -15.39
C ILE A 506 25.01 1.88 -16.22
N GLY A 507 23.83 1.93 -15.59
CA GLY A 507 22.59 1.51 -16.22
C GLY A 507 21.39 2.30 -15.74
N GLN A 508 20.25 1.97 -16.32
CA GLN A 508 18.96 2.55 -15.96
C GLN A 508 18.01 1.45 -15.52
N LYS A 509 17.44 1.57 -14.32
CA LYS A 509 16.29 0.76 -13.94
C LYS A 509 15.06 1.33 -14.63
N LYS A 510 14.46 0.54 -15.51
CA LYS A 510 13.24 0.89 -16.23
C LYS A 510 12.10 0.02 -15.74
N LEU A 511 10.97 0.65 -15.44
CA LEU A 511 9.72 -0.02 -15.09
C LEU A 511 8.64 0.43 -16.07
N TRP A 512 7.58 -0.35 -16.20
CA TRP A 512 6.41 0.06 -16.96
C TRP A 512 5.57 1.04 -16.14
N GLY A 513 5.16 2.13 -16.76
CA GLY A 513 4.30 3.12 -16.12
C GLY A 513 3.47 3.86 -17.15
N ILE A 514 2.78 4.89 -16.69
CA ILE A 514 2.14 5.85 -17.60
C ILE A 514 3.27 6.66 -18.24
N LYS A 515 3.38 6.62 -19.57
CA LYS A 515 4.23 7.57 -20.29
C LYS A 515 3.80 8.95 -19.87
N ALA A 516 4.72 9.71 -19.28
CA ALA A 516 4.52 11.13 -19.17
C ALA A 516 4.18 11.59 -20.59
N ARG A 517 2.95 12.08 -20.80
CA ARG A 517 2.74 12.97 -21.94
C ARG A 517 3.83 14.02 -21.84
N ASN A 518 4.25 14.58 -22.97
CA ASN A 518 4.81 15.92 -22.92
C ASN A 518 3.76 16.79 -22.21
N PHE A 519 3.85 16.89 -20.88
CA PHE A 519 3.09 17.79 -20.04
C PHE A 519 3.58 19.24 -20.26
N GLY A 520 4.18 19.52 -21.43
CA GLY A 520 3.94 20.77 -22.11
C GLY A 520 2.44 20.90 -22.34
N ARG A 521 1.76 21.56 -21.40
CA ARG A 521 0.39 22.07 -21.54
C ARG A 521 -0.76 21.05 -21.46
N MET A 522 -0.73 20.09 -20.55
CA MET A 522 -1.93 20.09 -19.69
C MET A 522 -1.74 21.34 -18.85
N ALA A 523 -2.74 22.21 -18.78
CA ALA A 523 -2.74 23.27 -17.80
C ALA A 523 -2.46 22.60 -16.46
N VAL A 524 -1.20 22.65 -16.01
CA VAL A 524 -0.85 22.48 -14.62
C VAL A 524 -1.78 23.47 -13.99
N ALA A 525 -2.84 22.99 -13.33
CA ALA A 525 -3.63 23.84 -12.45
C ALA A 525 -2.56 24.61 -11.67
N PRO A 526 -2.44 25.93 -11.86
CA PRO A 526 -1.23 26.67 -11.56
C PRO A 526 -0.78 26.23 -10.18
N ARG A 527 0.44 25.67 -10.10
CA ARG A 527 0.95 25.10 -8.84
C ARG A 527 0.70 26.15 -7.78
N ALA A 528 -0.07 25.79 -6.76
CA ALA A 528 -0.32 26.67 -5.63
C ALA A 528 1.02 27.19 -5.13
N GLU A 529 1.25 28.49 -5.28
CA GLU A 529 2.53 29.11 -4.92
C GLU A 529 2.59 29.37 -3.40
N VAL A 530 1.43 29.34 -2.72
CA VAL A 530 1.30 29.53 -1.27
C VAL A 530 0.72 28.28 -0.62
N SER A 531 1.43 27.76 0.39
CA SER A 531 0.95 26.66 1.23
C SER A 531 -0.04 27.20 2.27
N ILE A 532 -1.35 27.11 1.98
CA ILE A 532 -2.43 27.55 2.87
C ILE A 532 -2.30 26.90 4.26
N ALA A 533 -1.92 25.63 4.32
CA ALA A 533 -1.70 24.92 5.58
C ALA A 533 -0.60 25.57 6.45
N ASN A 534 0.48 26.06 5.84
CA ASN A 534 1.55 26.75 6.56
C ASN A 534 1.11 28.13 7.02
N VAL A 535 0.35 28.85 6.19
CA VAL A 535 -0.23 30.15 6.55
C VAL A 535 -1.17 30.00 7.76
N ILE A 536 -2.06 29.00 7.75
CA ILE A 536 -2.94 28.68 8.88
C ILE A 536 -2.14 28.42 10.16
N LYS A 537 -1.07 27.61 10.08
CA LYS A 537 -0.22 27.34 11.25
C LYS A 537 0.44 28.61 11.78
N GLN A 538 0.97 29.45 10.89
CA GLN A 538 1.61 30.71 11.27
C GLN A 538 0.61 31.69 11.92
N CYS A 539 -0.55 31.89 11.31
CA CYS A 539 -1.61 32.74 11.86
C CYS A 539 -2.12 32.20 13.20
N ALA A 540 -2.38 30.90 13.33
CA ALA A 540 -2.82 30.30 14.59
C ALA A 540 -1.78 30.45 15.71
N SER A 541 -0.50 30.22 15.39
CA SER A 541 0.60 30.45 16.35
C SER A 541 0.72 31.92 16.77
N SER A 542 0.46 32.88 15.88
CA SER A 542 0.52 34.31 16.23
C SER A 542 -0.52 34.76 17.26
N ILE A 543 -1.60 33.99 17.42
CA ILE A 543 -2.67 34.23 18.40
C ILE A 543 -2.69 33.18 19.52
N ASN A 544 -1.61 32.41 19.70
CA ASN A 544 -1.49 31.34 20.70
C ASN A 544 -2.60 30.26 20.62
N VAL A 545 -3.11 29.97 19.42
CA VAL A 545 -4.08 28.90 19.19
C VAL A 545 -3.40 27.68 18.59
N ILE A 546 -3.60 26.51 19.20
CA ILE A 546 -3.11 25.23 18.68
C ILE A 546 -4.26 24.53 17.97
N LEU A 547 -4.13 24.36 16.65
CA LEU A 547 -5.12 23.65 15.84
C LEU A 547 -4.73 22.18 15.65
N SER A 548 -5.68 21.28 15.90
CA SER A 548 -5.56 19.87 15.55
C SER A 548 -5.51 19.68 14.02
N GLY A 549 -5.00 18.53 13.55
CA GLY A 549 -4.97 18.23 12.11
C GLY A 549 -6.34 18.27 11.44
N ARG A 550 -7.41 17.89 12.18
CA ARG A 550 -8.80 17.99 11.71
C ARG A 550 -9.23 19.44 11.53
N GLN A 551 -8.94 20.30 12.51
CA GLN A 551 -9.22 21.73 12.44
C GLN A 551 -8.44 22.41 11.32
N ILE A 552 -7.17 22.04 11.11
CA ILE A 552 -6.38 22.54 9.97
C ILE A 552 -7.06 22.15 8.65
N GLY A 553 -7.50 20.89 8.50
CA GLY A 553 -8.21 20.43 7.31
C GLY A 553 -9.51 21.20 7.03
N SER A 554 -10.35 21.42 8.05
CA SER A 554 -11.58 22.20 7.90
C SER A 554 -11.31 23.67 7.58
N THR A 555 -10.29 24.26 8.20
CA THR A 555 -9.87 25.65 7.95
C THR A 555 -9.35 25.82 6.53
N ILE A 556 -8.59 24.86 5.99
CA ILE A 556 -8.16 24.89 4.58
C ILE A 556 -9.36 24.94 3.65
N ALA A 557 -10.35 24.05 3.83
CA ALA A 557 -11.54 24.01 2.98
C ALA A 557 -12.35 25.31 3.05
N ALA A 558 -12.46 25.92 4.24
CA ALA A 558 -13.14 27.20 4.42
C ALA A 558 -12.37 28.37 3.77
N VAL A 559 -11.04 28.39 3.88
CA VAL A 559 -10.17 29.38 3.22
C VAL A 559 -10.27 29.25 1.71
N GLU A 560 -10.19 28.04 1.16
CA GLU A 560 -10.31 27.79 -0.28
C GLU A 560 -11.70 28.22 -0.82
N LYS A 561 -12.77 27.94 -0.06
CA LYS A 561 -14.12 28.40 -0.38
C LYS A 561 -14.21 29.93 -0.41
N GLN A 562 -13.61 30.61 0.56
CA GLN A 562 -13.62 32.06 0.65
C GLN A 562 -12.76 32.70 -0.46
N MET A 563 -11.59 32.14 -0.76
CA MET A 563 -10.74 32.54 -1.88
C MET A 563 -11.47 32.39 -3.22
N ALA A 564 -12.19 31.27 -3.43
CA ALA A 564 -13.00 31.06 -4.62
C ALA A 564 -14.13 32.09 -4.73
N HIS A 565 -14.81 32.40 -3.62
CA HIS A 565 -15.86 33.43 -3.59
C HIS A 565 -15.33 34.81 -3.94
N GLN A 566 -14.11 35.15 -3.50
CA GLN A 566 -13.46 36.43 -3.78
C GLN A 566 -12.62 36.43 -5.08
N SER A 567 -12.65 35.34 -5.86
CA SER A 567 -11.82 35.17 -7.07
C SER A 567 -10.32 35.36 -6.84
N ILE A 568 -9.82 35.01 -5.65
CA ILE A 568 -8.39 35.11 -5.30
C ILE A 568 -7.68 33.81 -5.69
N ALA A 569 -6.74 33.92 -6.63
CA ALA A 569 -5.90 32.80 -7.03
C ALA A 569 -4.83 32.49 -5.96
N ASN A 570 -4.49 31.21 -5.77
CA ASN A 570 -3.38 30.80 -4.90
C ASN A 570 -2.02 31.06 -5.58
N LYS A 571 -1.58 32.32 -5.54
CA LYS A 571 -0.31 32.82 -6.10
C LYS A 571 0.48 33.58 -5.03
N ALA A 572 1.80 33.64 -5.16
CA ALA A 572 2.68 34.33 -4.21
C ALA A 572 2.35 35.84 -4.12
N ALA A 573 1.92 36.45 -5.22
CA ALA A 573 1.47 37.84 -5.25
C ALA A 573 0.20 38.11 -4.41
N ASN A 574 -0.56 37.08 -4.07
CA ASN A 574 -1.78 37.17 -3.25
C ASN A 574 -1.55 36.71 -1.81
N LYS A 575 -0.30 36.50 -1.38
CA LYS A 575 0.02 35.94 -0.06
C LYS A 575 -0.66 36.71 1.08
N ASP A 576 -0.57 38.04 1.07
CA ASP A 576 -1.14 38.88 2.13
C ASP A 576 -2.68 38.80 2.18
N LEU A 577 -3.33 38.67 1.01
CA LEU A 577 -4.78 38.46 0.93
C LEU A 577 -5.19 37.08 1.45
N ILE A 578 -4.38 36.05 1.18
CA ILE A 578 -4.59 34.69 1.70
C ILE A 578 -4.41 34.69 3.23
N GLU A 579 -3.40 35.39 3.75
CA GLU A 579 -3.18 35.59 5.19
C GLU A 579 -4.39 36.28 5.85
N ALA A 580 -4.93 37.33 5.23
CA ALA A 580 -6.12 38.01 5.73
C ALA A 580 -7.36 37.09 5.77
N ILE A 581 -7.59 36.29 4.72
CA ILE A 581 -8.69 35.31 4.69
C ILE A 581 -8.51 34.26 5.78
N VAL A 582 -7.29 33.74 5.96
CA VAL A 582 -6.97 32.78 7.01
C VAL A 582 -7.28 33.37 8.39
N GLY A 583 -6.90 34.61 8.66
CA GLY A 583 -7.22 35.31 9.90
C GLY A 583 -8.73 35.38 10.16
N ILE A 584 -9.53 35.77 9.16
CA ILE A 584 -11.00 35.86 9.27
C ILE A 584 -11.62 34.48 9.54
N VAL A 585 -11.16 33.44 8.84
CA VAL A 585 -11.69 32.08 9.00
C VAL A 585 -11.35 31.53 10.38
N ILE A 586 -10.13 31.76 10.88
CA ILE A 586 -9.73 31.34 12.23
C ILE A 586 -10.56 32.08 13.28
N ALA A 587 -10.74 33.40 13.16
CA ALA A 587 -11.54 34.19 14.10
C ALA A 587 -12.99 33.67 14.19
N ARG A 588 -13.65 33.44 13.05
CA ARG A 588 -15.01 32.88 13.01
C ARG A 588 -15.12 31.48 13.61
N MET A 589 -14.07 30.67 13.44
CA MET A 589 -14.03 29.33 14.01
C MET A 589 -13.93 29.37 15.53
N LEU A 590 -13.18 30.34 16.09
CA LEU A 590 -13.08 30.55 17.53
C LEU A 590 -14.39 31.09 18.10
N GLU A 591 -15.01 32.08 17.45
CA GLU A 591 -16.32 32.63 17.84
C GLU A 591 -17.45 31.59 17.84
N ALA A 592 -17.35 30.54 17.02
CA ALA A 592 -18.32 29.44 16.99
C ALA A 592 -18.03 28.34 18.03
N SER A 593 -16.89 28.41 18.71
CA SER A 593 -16.46 27.46 19.74
C SER A 593 -16.69 27.97 21.17
N ASP A 594 -16.87 29.28 21.33
CA ASP A 594 -17.38 29.95 22.53
C ASP A 594 -18.91 29.95 22.53
#